data_AF-A0A2W7QTE4-F1
#
_entry.id   AF-A0A2W7QTE4-F1
#
_cell.length_a   1.000
_cell.length_b   1.000
_cell.length_c   1.000
_cell.angle_alpha   90.00
_cell.angle_beta   90.00
_cell.angle_gamma   90.00
#
_symmetry.space_group_name_H-M   'P 1'
#
loop_
_entity.id
_entity.type
_entity.pdbx_description
1 polymer ?
#
loop_
_entity_poly.entity_id
_entity_poly.type
_entity_poly.pdbx_seq_one_letter_code
_entity_poly.pdbx_strand_id
1 'polypeptide(L)'
;MLFITQLIYIIKGQESIFHEFEEIAIPTIAKYNGKLLLRLRPTAESCIESSMERPYEVHLVEFETMQDFEDFKLDENRKKFLHLKEQSIKASILIQGSKL
;
A
#
# COMPACT_ATOMS: atom_id res chain seq x y z
N MET A 1 4.51 -10.18 14.98
CA MET A 1 4.95 -9.59 13.70
C MET A 1 4.02 -10.06 12.59
N LEU A 2 3.39 -9.10 11.93
CA LEU A 2 2.37 -9.26 10.90
C LEU A 2 2.93 -8.71 9.59
N PHE A 3 2.83 -9.45 8.48
CA PHE A 3 3.20 -8.95 7.17
C PHE A 3 1.95 -8.64 6.36
N ILE A 4 1.92 -7.45 5.76
CA ILE A 4 0.85 -6.98 4.89
C ILE A 4 1.44 -6.70 3.52
N THR A 5 1.02 -7.46 2.52
CA THR A 5 1.30 -7.17 1.12
C THR A 5 0.10 -6.44 0.52
N GLN A 6 0.32 -5.28 -0.09
CA GLN A 6 -0.69 -4.56 -0.86
C GLN A 6 -0.32 -4.54 -2.33
N LEU A 7 -1.24 -5.01 -3.17
CA LEU A 7 -1.19 -4.87 -4.63
C LEU A 7 -2.12 -3.72 -5.00
N ILE A 8 -1.56 -2.62 -5.49
CA ILE A 8 -2.28 -1.37 -5.72
C ILE A 8 -2.50 -1.19 -7.23
N TYR A 9 -3.73 -0.91 -7.60
CA TYR A 9 -4.16 -0.60 -8.97
C TYR A 9 -4.70 0.82 -8.98
N ILE A 10 -4.18 1.66 -9.88
CA ILE A 10 -4.59 3.06 -9.97
C ILE A 10 -5.48 3.31 -11.19
N ILE A 11 -6.24 4.39 -11.14
CA ILE A 11 -6.98 4.93 -12.27
C ILE A 11 -5.98 5.61 -13.21
N LYS A 12 -6.03 5.28 -14.50
CA LYS A 12 -5.13 5.84 -15.52
C LYS A 12 -5.23 7.37 -15.53
N GLY A 13 -4.08 8.05 -15.49
CA GLY A 13 -4.01 9.52 -15.48
C GLY A 13 -4.10 10.15 -14.08
N GLN A 14 -4.24 9.35 -13.02
CA GLN A 14 -4.27 9.80 -11.63
C GLN A 14 -2.98 9.45 -10.86
N GLU A 15 -1.89 9.16 -11.57
CA GLU A 15 -0.60 8.77 -11.00
C GLU A 15 -0.09 9.81 -10.00
N SER A 16 -0.14 11.11 -10.36
CA SER A 16 0.34 12.18 -9.49
C SER A 16 -0.48 12.29 -8.19
N ILE A 17 -1.81 12.14 -8.28
CA ILE A 17 -2.69 12.15 -7.10
C ILE A 17 -2.40 10.96 -6.19
N PHE A 18 -2.11 9.80 -6.79
CA PHE A 18 -1.67 8.63 -6.03
C PHE A 18 -0.34 8.91 -5.31
N HIS A 19 0.63 9.53 -5.98
CA HIS A 19 1.92 9.85 -5.35
C HIS A 19 1.77 10.84 -4.19
N GLU A 20 0.93 11.87 -4.32
CA GLU A 20 0.61 12.80 -3.22
C GLU A 20 -0.01 12.07 -2.03
N PHE A 21 -0.90 11.11 -2.27
CA PHE A 21 -1.45 10.27 -1.21
C PHE A 21 -0.35 9.45 -0.51
N GLU A 22 0.59 8.90 -1.27
CA GLU A 22 1.70 8.09 -0.73
C GLU A 22 2.70 8.89 0.11
N GLU A 23 2.98 10.14 -0.27
CA GLU A 23 3.84 11.05 0.50
C GLU A 23 3.36 11.24 1.94
N ILE A 24 2.07 11.01 2.19
CA ILE A 24 1.43 11.13 3.50
C ILE A 24 1.28 9.75 4.14
N ALA A 25 0.77 8.77 3.40
CA ALA A 25 0.46 7.45 3.94
C ALA A 25 1.71 6.65 4.34
N ILE A 26 2.80 6.76 3.57
CA ILE A 26 4.02 5.99 3.83
C ILE A 26 4.68 6.42 5.15
N PRO A 27 4.90 7.71 5.44
CA PRO A 27 5.44 8.13 6.73
C PRO A 27 4.57 7.72 7.93
N THR A 28 3.24 7.66 7.77
CA THR A 28 2.33 7.23 8.83
C THR A 28 2.55 5.78 9.26
N ILE A 29 3.12 4.92 8.41
CA ILE A 29 3.44 3.52 8.76
C ILE A 29 4.33 3.47 10.00
N ALA A 30 5.40 4.28 10.04
CA ALA A 30 6.36 4.29 11.13
C ALA A 30 5.77 4.82 12.45
N LYS A 31 4.72 5.64 12.39
CA LYS A 31 4.02 6.16 13.58
C LYS A 31 3.35 5.04 14.39
N TYR A 32 3.01 3.93 13.75
CA TYR A 32 2.31 2.80 14.35
C TYR A 32 3.19 1.55 14.34
N ASN A 33 4.46 1.67 14.72
CA ASN A 33 5.41 0.55 14.81
C ASN A 33 5.50 -0.32 13.53
N GLY A 34 5.19 0.30 12.40
CA GLY A 34 5.22 -0.33 11.10
C GLY A 34 6.52 -0.03 10.37
N LYS A 35 6.89 -0.91 9.43
CA LYS A 35 8.04 -0.70 8.56
C LYS A 35 7.73 -1.10 7.13
N LEU A 36 7.95 -0.19 6.20
CA LEU A 36 7.92 -0.48 4.77
C LEU A 36 9.16 -1.32 4.41
N LEU A 37 8.95 -2.58 4.06
CA LEU A 37 10.00 -3.53 3.72
C LEU A 37 10.31 -3.56 2.23
N LEU A 38 9.28 -3.42 1.41
CA LEU A 38 9.39 -3.44 -0.05
C LEU A 38 8.40 -2.45 -0.64
N ARG A 39 8.85 -1.71 -1.64
CA ARG A 39 8.03 -0.88 -2.51
C ARG A 39 8.57 -1.00 -3.92
N LEU A 40 7.76 -1.46 -4.86
CA LEU A 40 8.19 -1.60 -6.25
C LEU A 40 7.06 -1.36 -7.23
N ARG A 41 7.39 -0.79 -8.40
CA ARG A 41 6.50 -0.66 -9.55
C ARG A 41 6.90 -1.70 -10.60
N PRO A 42 6.12 -2.78 -10.78
CA PRO A 42 6.51 -3.82 -11.73
C PRO A 42 6.53 -3.28 -13.16
N THR A 43 7.53 -3.65 -13.96
CA THR A 43 7.60 -3.47 -15.42
C THR A 43 7.21 -4.77 -16.14
N ALA A 44 7.09 -4.77 -17.47
CA ALA A 44 6.72 -6.01 -18.19
C ALA A 44 7.87 -7.02 -18.06
N GLU A 45 9.10 -6.51 -18.02
CA GLU A 45 10.35 -7.23 -17.88
C GLU A 45 10.54 -7.79 -16.47
N SER A 46 9.90 -7.20 -15.44
CA SER A 46 9.98 -7.71 -14.07
C SER A 46 8.99 -8.83 -13.76
N CYS A 47 8.08 -9.15 -14.69
CA CYS A 47 7.03 -10.15 -14.50
C CYS A 47 7.27 -11.36 -15.42
N ILE A 48 7.61 -12.51 -14.83
CA ILE A 48 7.86 -13.76 -15.58
C ILE A 48 6.54 -14.35 -16.11
N GLU A 49 5.49 -14.34 -15.28
CA GLU A 49 4.16 -14.86 -15.62
C GLU A 49 3.10 -14.13 -14.78
N SER A 50 1.91 -13.90 -15.34
CA SER A 50 0.76 -13.36 -14.60
C SER A 50 -0.55 -13.81 -15.23
N SER A 51 -1.48 -14.28 -14.39
CA SER A 51 -2.88 -14.55 -14.76
C SER A 51 -3.83 -13.43 -14.35
N MET A 52 -3.29 -12.34 -13.80
CA MET A 52 -4.03 -11.17 -13.32
C MET A 52 -3.47 -9.88 -13.92
N GLU A 53 -4.24 -8.79 -13.81
CA GLU A 53 -3.72 -7.46 -14.09
C GLU A 53 -2.51 -7.21 -13.18
N ARG A 54 -1.40 -6.77 -13.77
CA ARG A 54 -0.19 -6.43 -13.04
C ARG A 54 -0.47 -5.17 -12.20
N PRO A 55 -0.17 -5.18 -10.90
CA PRO A 55 -0.39 -4.01 -10.06
C PRO A 55 0.49 -2.84 -10.54
N TYR A 56 -0.01 -1.63 -10.32
CA TYR A 56 0.78 -0.42 -10.52
C TYR A 56 1.95 -0.39 -9.52
N GLU A 57 1.67 -0.72 -8.27
CA GLU A 57 2.67 -0.74 -7.20
C GLU A 57 2.40 -1.86 -6.20
N VAL A 58 3.47 -2.42 -5.64
CA VAL A 58 3.41 -3.45 -4.59
C VAL A 58 4.12 -2.93 -3.35
N HIS A 59 3.44 -3.00 -2.21
CA HIS A 59 4.02 -2.72 -0.89
C HIS A 59 4.09 -4.01 -0.08
N LEU A 60 5.22 -4.27 0.57
CA LEU A 60 5.30 -5.19 1.71
C LEU A 60 5.59 -4.36 2.96
N VAL A 61 4.72 -4.46 3.95
CA VAL A 61 4.85 -3.74 5.22
C VAL A 61 4.82 -4.76 6.35
N GLU A 62 5.67 -4.58 7.35
CA GLU A 62 5.55 -5.30 8.62
C GLU A 62 4.99 -4.38 9.70
N PHE A 63 4.19 -4.96 10.59
CA PHE A 63 3.76 -4.33 11.85
C PHE A 63 4.10 -5.27 13.01
N GLU A 64 4.41 -4.69 14.17
CA GLU A 64 4.71 -5.47 15.37
C GLU A 64 3.50 -6.31 15.81
N THR A 65 2.32 -5.68 15.88
CA THR A 65 1.05 -6.30 16.26
C THR A 65 -0.07 -6.05 15.23
N MET A 66 -1.19 -6.77 15.37
CA MET A 66 -2.41 -6.48 14.59
C MET A 66 -3.02 -5.13 14.98
N GLN A 67 -2.97 -4.75 16.26
CA GLN A 67 -3.52 -3.49 16.73
C GLN A 67 -2.83 -2.29 16.09
N ASP A 68 -1.49 -2.35 15.97
CA ASP A 68 -0.71 -1.34 15.26
C ASP A 68 -1.21 -1.12 13.81
N PHE A 69 -1.52 -2.21 13.11
CA PHE A 69 -2.06 -2.13 11.75
C PHE A 69 -3.49 -1.56 11.73
N GLU A 70 -4.35 -1.92 12.68
CA GLU A 70 -5.69 -1.35 12.82
C GLU A 70 -5.63 0.15 13.10
N ASP A 71 -4.75 0.58 14.01
CA ASP A 71 -4.56 1.98 14.35
C ASP A 71 -4.00 2.78 13.17
N PHE A 72 -3.07 2.20 12.40
CA PHE A 72 -2.61 2.77 11.13
C PHE A 72 -3.75 2.97 10.13
N LYS A 73 -4.68 2.02 10.02
CA LYS A 73 -5.85 2.17 9.13
C LYS A 73 -6.75 3.33 9.55
N LEU A 74 -6.84 3.60 10.86
CA LEU A 74 -7.71 4.59 11.47
C LEU A 74 -7.07 5.97 11.66
N ASP A 75 -5.79 6.15 11.29
CA ASP A 75 -5.07 7.42 11.47
C ASP A 75 -5.86 8.64 10.92
N GLU A 76 -6.06 9.63 11.79
CA GLU A 76 -6.87 10.81 11.49
C GLU A 76 -6.23 11.73 10.44
N ASN A 77 -4.91 11.73 10.30
CA ASN A 77 -4.26 12.48 9.22
C ASN A 77 -4.50 11.77 7.90
N ARG A 78 -4.40 10.44 7.85
CA ARG A 78 -4.73 9.64 6.66
C ARG A 78 -6.19 9.81 6.23
N LYS A 79 -7.14 9.95 7.17
CA LYS A 79 -8.56 10.22 6.85
C LYS A 79 -8.76 11.52 6.08
N LYS A 80 -7.97 12.56 6.33
CA LYS A 80 -8.06 13.84 5.60
C LYS A 80 -7.75 13.69 4.11
N PHE A 81 -6.95 12.67 3.75
CA PHE A 81 -6.50 12.41 2.38
C PHE A 81 -7.16 11.18 1.77
N LEU A 82 -8.21 10.65 2.41
CA LEU A 82 -8.98 9.51 1.88
C LEU A 82 -9.58 9.84 0.51
N HIS A 83 -9.92 11.10 0.26
CA HIS A 83 -10.39 11.58 -1.04
C HIS A 83 -9.35 11.38 -2.16
N LEU A 84 -8.04 11.60 -1.90
CA LEU A 84 -6.98 11.36 -2.88
C LEU A 84 -6.86 9.86 -3.19
N LYS A 85 -7.01 9.02 -2.16
CA LYS A 85 -7.04 7.56 -2.32
C LYS A 85 -8.23 7.13 -3.19
N GLU A 86 -9.43 7.64 -2.90
CA GLU A 86 -10.65 7.32 -3.66
C GLU A 86 -10.59 7.82 -5.10
N GLN A 87 -9.94 8.95 -5.34
CA GLN A 87 -9.78 9.54 -6.67
C GLN A 87 -8.73 8.82 -7.53
N SER A 88 -7.73 8.19 -6.91
CA SER A 88 -6.59 7.63 -7.63
C SER A 88 -6.52 6.11 -7.65
N ILE A 89 -7.08 5.40 -6.67
CA ILE A 89 -7.02 3.94 -6.58
C ILE A 89 -8.26 3.31 -7.23
N LYS A 90 -8.02 2.50 -8.28
CA LYS A 90 -9.03 1.65 -8.92
C LYS A 90 -9.39 0.46 -8.03
N ALA A 91 -8.38 -0.20 -7.47
CA ALA A 91 -8.54 -1.35 -6.59
C ALA A 91 -7.28 -1.57 -5.73
N SER A 92 -7.43 -2.26 -4.61
CA SER A 92 -6.31 -2.74 -3.81
C SER A 92 -6.61 -4.15 -3.33
N ILE A 93 -5.64 -5.05 -3.49
CA ILE A 93 -5.68 -6.39 -2.86
C ILE A 93 -4.77 -6.33 -1.65
N LEU A 94 -5.30 -6.76 -0.50
CA LEU A 94 -4.54 -6.83 0.74
C LEU A 94 -4.39 -8.29 1.15
N ILE A 95 -3.14 -8.73 1.31
CA ILE A 95 -2.78 -10.09 1.69
C ILE A 95 -2.05 -10.03 3.02
N GLN A 96 -2.53 -10.81 3.98
CA GLN A 96 -1.88 -10.98 5.26
C GLN A 96 -1.02 -12.24 5.25
N GLY A 97 0.25 -12.10 5.63
CA GLY A 97 1.21 -13.19 5.72
C GLY A 97 1.87 -13.31 7.10
N SER A 98 2.39 -14.50 7.36
CA SER A 98 3.32 -14.79 8.46
C SER A 98 4.65 -15.28 7.89
N LYS A 99 5.74 -15.01 8.62
CA LYS A 99 7.06 -15.58 8.31
C LYS A 99 7.16 -16.97 8.94
N LEU A 100 7.68 -17.94 8.19
CA LEU A 100 7.98 -19.30 8.65
C LEU A 100 9.36 -19.36 9.31
#